data_AF-A0A2N3F2G9-F1
#
_entry.id   AF-A0A2N3F2G9-F1
#
_cell.length_a   1.000
_cell.length_b   1.000
_cell.length_c   1.000
_cell.angle_alpha   90.00
_cell.angle_beta   90.00
_cell.angle_gamma   90.00
#
_symmetry.space_group_name_H-M   'P 1'
#
loop_
_entity.id
_entity.type
_entity.pdbx_description
1 polymer ?
#
loop_
_entity_poly.entity_id
_entity_poly.type
_entity_poly.pdbx_seq_one_letter_code
_entity_poly.pdbx_strand_id
1 'polypeptide(L)'
;RLASYASLEGQFYKARMDRDLLQRYSNGIIATTGCPSGEVQTRLRLGQYDEALKAAGEFQEIFGRENYYVELMDHGLDIETRVYEDLVRISKDLGAPLVATNDLHYSSRDDAKTHEALLCIQSGATLDEPTYDQGGKRFAFNGDGYYVKTAEEMWDLWGDRHPEALTNTLAIAEQCEVGFNTSADFMPRYACPPGEDEHSWFVKEVQRGLHDRYGEQIPAHVQDRANFEIEVIADKGYPGYFLVVADFVKWAKDNKIRVGPGRGSGAGSMAAYAMKITDLDPIQHQLYFERFLNPERESKPDFDIDFDERRRGEVIRYVTDKYGEDKVAQIVTYGTIKAKQALKDSARVLGKPYALGELLTKAYPDPQQGRDLSLAAVFDEKNDRYNEGGDFRATVEADPEAREVVDMALGLEGLKRQWGVHAAGVIMSSEPLIDIIPIMRREQDGAIITQFDYPTCEALGLIKMDFLGLRNLTILDDALENIVDNGKDSLVLEDLPLEDQDAFDLLGRGDTLGVFQLDGVAMRSLLRQMKPDTFEDISAVLALYRPGPMGANSHTAYAERKNGRQKVDYIHPELEEPLREVLEVTYGLIVYQEQVQRIAQIVAGYTLGAADLLR
;
A
#
# COMPACT_ATOMS: atom_id res chain seq x y z
N ARG A 1 -20.82 -4.11 2.18
CA ARG A 1 -22.07 -3.46 1.67
C ARG A 1 -22.54 -2.25 2.49
N LEU A 2 -23.08 -2.39 3.71
CA LEU A 2 -23.57 -1.24 4.52
C LEU A 2 -22.57 -0.08 4.60
N ALA A 3 -21.33 -0.36 5.03
CA ALA A 3 -20.26 0.62 5.15
C ALA A 3 -19.91 1.30 3.81
N SER A 4 -20.03 0.57 2.71
CA SER A 4 -19.76 1.10 1.38
C SER A 4 -20.86 2.04 0.93
N TYR A 5 -22.12 1.62 0.94
CA TYR A 5 -23.22 2.50 0.56
C TYR A 5 -23.32 3.75 1.46
N ALA A 6 -22.95 3.63 2.74
CA ALA A 6 -22.85 4.79 3.62
C ALA A 6 -21.88 5.87 3.10
N SER A 7 -20.78 5.47 2.45
CA SER A 7 -19.81 6.38 1.83
C SER A 7 -20.17 6.72 0.38
N LEU A 8 -20.67 5.76 -0.40
CA LEU A 8 -20.96 5.94 -1.83
C LEU A 8 -22.19 6.84 -2.05
N GLU A 9 -23.20 6.75 -1.17
CA GLU A 9 -24.51 7.38 -1.31
C GLU A 9 -24.88 8.28 -0.12
N GLY A 10 -24.48 7.89 1.10
CA GLY A 10 -24.93 8.51 2.36
C GLY A 10 -24.07 9.66 2.90
N GLN A 11 -23.04 10.08 2.18
CA GLN A 11 -22.02 11.00 2.67
C GLN A 11 -22.56 12.42 2.96
N PHE A 12 -22.42 12.87 4.20
CA PHE A 12 -22.68 14.26 4.64
C PHE A 12 -21.93 14.54 5.93
N TYR A 13 -20.76 15.19 5.83
CA TYR A 13 -19.73 15.31 6.88
C TYR A 13 -19.16 13.98 7.40
N LYS A 14 -19.98 12.92 7.45
CA LYS A 14 -19.69 11.53 7.78
C LYS A 14 -20.41 10.61 6.79
N ALA A 15 -19.92 9.40 6.64
CA ALA A 15 -20.64 8.32 5.95
C ALA A 15 -21.81 7.87 6.82
N ARG A 16 -23.03 7.81 6.27
CA ARG A 16 -24.26 7.54 7.05
C ARG A 16 -25.09 6.44 6.41
N MET A 17 -25.69 5.60 7.24
CA MET A 17 -26.67 4.60 6.83
C MET A 17 -28.07 5.10 7.15
N ASP A 18 -29.07 4.67 6.38
CA ASP A 18 -30.48 4.91 6.66
C ASP A 18 -31.22 3.59 6.93
N ARG A 19 -32.48 3.70 7.37
CA ARG A 19 -33.32 2.54 7.70
C ARG A 19 -33.55 1.62 6.49
N ASP A 20 -33.65 2.16 5.27
CA ASP A 20 -33.82 1.37 4.04
C ASP A 20 -32.59 0.50 3.79
N LEU A 21 -31.40 1.09 3.89
CA LEU A 21 -30.14 0.38 3.73
C LEU A 21 -29.95 -0.69 4.82
N LEU A 22 -30.30 -0.38 6.07
CA LEU A 22 -30.28 -1.36 7.16
C LEU A 22 -31.27 -2.50 6.89
N GLN A 23 -32.50 -2.21 6.45
CA GLN A 23 -33.50 -3.22 6.13
C GLN A 23 -33.07 -4.14 4.98
N ARG A 24 -32.35 -3.61 3.98
CA ARG A 24 -31.82 -4.41 2.86
C ARG A 24 -30.70 -5.37 3.27
N TYR A 25 -29.91 -5.03 4.29
CA TYR A 25 -28.69 -5.76 4.64
C TYR A 25 -28.60 -6.13 6.14
N SER A 26 -29.73 -6.31 6.83
CA SER A 26 -29.77 -6.63 8.27
C SER A 26 -29.48 -8.09 8.61
N ASN A 27 -29.58 -9.00 7.64
CA ASN A 27 -29.38 -10.42 7.88
C ASN A 27 -27.95 -10.71 8.37
N GLY A 28 -27.81 -11.45 9.47
CA GLY A 28 -26.53 -11.77 10.08
C GLY A 28 -25.90 -10.64 10.90
N ILE A 29 -26.65 -9.57 11.22
CA ILE A 29 -26.17 -8.44 12.01
C ILE A 29 -26.89 -8.39 13.36
N ILE A 30 -26.10 -8.29 14.43
CA ILE A 30 -26.57 -7.95 15.77
C ILE A 30 -26.43 -6.44 15.97
N ALA A 31 -27.49 -5.81 16.50
CA ALA A 31 -27.52 -4.38 16.76
C ALA A 31 -27.97 -4.06 18.18
N THR A 32 -27.72 -2.84 18.61
CA THR A 32 -28.08 -2.34 19.94
C THR A 32 -28.88 -1.04 19.87
N THR A 33 -29.39 -0.57 21.01
CA THR A 33 -29.94 0.79 21.16
C THR A 33 -28.90 1.91 21.01
N GLY A 34 -27.61 1.57 21.02
CA GLY A 34 -26.48 2.49 20.82
C GLY A 34 -26.07 3.28 22.07
N CYS A 35 -24.96 4.00 21.93
CA CYS A 35 -24.41 4.92 22.94
C CYS A 35 -25.30 6.17 23.15
N PRO A 36 -24.94 7.12 24.02
CA PRO A 36 -25.70 8.36 24.18
C PRO A 36 -25.98 9.08 22.86
N SER A 37 -25.06 9.10 21.90
CA SER A 37 -25.32 9.74 20.59
C SER A 37 -26.32 8.98 19.69
N GLY A 38 -26.76 7.79 20.09
CA GLY A 38 -27.76 6.98 19.38
C GLY A 38 -29.16 7.59 19.39
N GLU A 39 -30.00 7.16 18.44
CA GLU A 39 -31.35 7.70 18.26
C GLU A 39 -32.24 7.49 19.49
N VAL A 40 -32.25 6.27 20.04
CA VAL A 40 -33.09 5.90 21.21
C VAL A 40 -32.74 6.76 22.41
N GLN A 41 -31.45 6.81 22.80
CA GLN A 41 -31.03 7.61 23.95
C GLN A 41 -31.23 9.11 23.72
N THR A 42 -31.05 9.60 22.48
CA THR A 42 -31.33 11.01 22.15
C THR A 42 -32.80 11.36 22.40
N ARG A 43 -33.74 10.51 22.00
CA ARG A 43 -35.17 10.69 22.28
C ARG A 43 -35.48 10.67 23.77
N LEU A 44 -34.87 9.74 24.52
CA LEU A 44 -35.01 9.69 25.99
C LEU A 44 -34.54 10.98 26.66
N ARG A 45 -33.38 11.53 26.26
CA ARG A 45 -32.86 12.80 26.80
C ARG A 45 -33.73 14.01 26.46
N LEU A 46 -34.53 13.93 25.41
CA LEU A 46 -35.54 14.93 25.04
C LEU A 46 -36.88 14.72 25.77
N GLY A 47 -37.00 13.71 26.62
CA GLY A 47 -38.24 13.35 27.33
C GLY A 47 -39.28 12.67 26.43
N GLN A 48 -38.88 12.14 25.28
CA GLN A 48 -39.78 11.56 24.26
C GLN A 48 -39.80 10.03 24.36
N TYR A 49 -40.28 9.49 25.49
CA TYR A 49 -40.26 8.05 25.76
C TYR A 49 -40.95 7.21 24.66
N ASP A 50 -42.15 7.61 24.25
CA ASP A 50 -42.92 6.86 23.24
C ASP A 50 -42.20 6.82 21.88
N GLU A 51 -41.53 7.91 21.49
CA GLU A 51 -40.72 7.94 20.27
C GLU A 51 -39.43 7.12 20.39
N ALA A 52 -38.82 7.07 21.59
CA ALA A 52 -37.67 6.21 21.85
C ALA A 52 -38.05 4.73 21.77
N LEU A 53 -39.17 4.35 22.38
CA LEU A 53 -39.70 2.99 22.32
C LEU A 53 -40.06 2.59 20.89
N LYS A 54 -40.69 3.50 20.13
CA LYS A 54 -40.99 3.28 18.71
C LYS A 54 -39.72 3.07 17.89
N ALA A 55 -38.70 3.93 18.05
CA ALA A 55 -37.43 3.79 17.33
C ALA A 55 -36.73 2.47 17.66
N ALA A 56 -36.66 2.09 18.94
CA ALA A 56 -36.10 0.81 19.37
C ALA A 56 -36.91 -0.39 18.81
N GLY A 57 -38.23 -0.28 18.75
CA GLY A 57 -39.09 -1.28 18.12
C GLY A 57 -38.84 -1.42 16.62
N GLU A 58 -38.70 -0.31 15.88
CA GLU A 58 -38.36 -0.31 14.45
C GLU A 58 -37.02 -1.01 14.19
N PHE A 59 -35.98 -0.72 14.99
CA PHE A 59 -34.69 -1.41 14.86
C PHE A 59 -34.80 -2.90 15.21
N GLN A 60 -35.56 -3.26 16.24
CA GLN A 60 -35.81 -4.67 16.57
C GLN A 60 -36.52 -5.41 15.43
N GLU A 61 -37.45 -4.76 14.72
CA GLU A 61 -38.09 -5.33 13.53
C GLU A 61 -37.10 -5.52 12.38
N ILE A 62 -36.16 -4.58 12.18
CA ILE A 62 -35.15 -4.64 11.12
C ILE A 62 -34.14 -5.78 11.35
N PHE A 63 -33.58 -5.87 12.55
CA PHE A 63 -32.51 -6.84 12.87
C PHE A 63 -33.06 -8.18 13.37
N GLY A 64 -34.30 -8.21 13.85
CA GLY A 64 -34.95 -9.37 14.43
C GLY A 64 -34.86 -9.39 15.97
N ARG A 65 -35.86 -9.99 16.61
CA ARG A 65 -35.98 -10.00 18.09
C ARG A 65 -34.81 -10.69 18.79
N GLU A 66 -34.17 -11.66 18.14
CA GLU A 66 -33.03 -12.40 18.68
C GLU A 66 -31.70 -11.67 18.49
N ASN A 67 -31.65 -10.62 17.65
CA ASN A 67 -30.41 -9.91 17.27
C ASN A 67 -30.40 -8.45 17.73
N TYR A 68 -31.29 -8.06 18.64
CA TYR A 68 -31.41 -6.68 19.11
C TYR A 68 -31.37 -6.58 20.63
N TYR A 69 -30.43 -5.79 21.13
CA TYR A 69 -30.15 -5.65 22.56
C TYR A 69 -30.31 -4.21 23.03
N VAL A 70 -30.73 -4.02 24.27
CA VAL A 70 -30.70 -2.71 24.92
C VAL A 70 -29.33 -2.54 25.59
N GLU A 71 -28.56 -1.60 25.07
CA GLU A 71 -27.18 -1.36 25.49
C GLU A 71 -27.10 -0.42 26.68
N LEU A 72 -26.34 -0.84 27.68
CA LEU A 72 -26.07 -0.11 28.92
C LEU A 72 -24.59 0.27 28.99
N MET A 73 -24.34 1.55 29.25
CA MET A 73 -23.00 2.14 29.46
C MET A 73 -23.01 2.96 30.75
N ASP A 74 -21.91 2.95 31.49
CA ASP A 74 -21.75 3.73 32.73
C ASP A 74 -20.30 4.20 32.89
N HIS A 75 -20.11 5.50 32.62
CA HIS A 75 -18.88 6.24 32.85
C HIS A 75 -19.05 7.27 33.98
N GLY A 76 -20.13 7.17 34.78
CA GLY A 76 -20.46 8.13 35.83
C GLY A 76 -20.95 9.48 35.32
N LEU A 77 -21.49 9.55 34.10
CA LEU A 77 -21.91 10.79 33.45
C LEU A 77 -23.41 11.02 33.56
N ASP A 78 -23.82 12.28 33.80
CA ASP A 78 -25.25 12.68 33.85
C ASP A 78 -26.01 12.33 32.56
N ILE A 79 -25.32 12.41 31.41
CA ILE A 79 -25.92 12.09 30.10
C ILE A 79 -26.39 10.63 30.00
N GLU A 80 -25.77 9.73 30.77
CA GLU A 80 -26.05 8.29 30.83
C GLU A 80 -27.01 7.96 31.97
N THR A 81 -26.73 8.46 33.18
CA THR A 81 -27.53 8.14 34.38
C THR A 81 -28.97 8.61 34.26
N ARG A 82 -29.23 9.73 33.58
CA ARG A 82 -30.59 10.26 33.41
C ARG A 82 -31.49 9.42 32.49
N VAL A 83 -30.94 8.60 31.61
CA VAL A 83 -31.70 7.74 30.67
C VAL A 83 -31.74 6.27 31.10
N TYR A 84 -30.98 5.91 32.12
CA TYR A 84 -30.80 4.53 32.59
C TYR A 84 -32.13 3.80 32.89
N GLU A 85 -32.96 4.39 33.76
CA GLU A 85 -34.25 3.77 34.15
C GLU A 85 -35.18 3.58 32.94
N ASP A 86 -35.18 4.55 32.02
CA ASP A 86 -35.97 4.48 30.80
C ASP A 86 -35.44 3.42 29.82
N LEU A 87 -34.12 3.22 29.73
CA LEU A 87 -33.54 2.12 28.94
C LEU A 87 -33.93 0.75 29.51
N VAL A 88 -33.83 0.57 30.84
CA VAL A 88 -34.28 -0.66 31.51
C VAL A 88 -35.78 -0.89 31.28
N ARG A 89 -36.58 0.18 31.25
CA ARG A 89 -38.00 0.11 30.91
C ARG A 89 -38.22 -0.31 29.45
N ILE A 90 -37.49 0.27 28.48
CA ILE A 90 -37.56 -0.13 27.06
C ILE A 90 -37.24 -1.62 26.89
N SER A 91 -36.23 -2.15 27.58
CA SER A 91 -35.89 -3.58 27.56
C SER A 91 -37.09 -4.44 27.95
N LYS A 92 -37.80 -4.07 29.02
CA LYS A 92 -39.01 -4.78 29.48
C LYS A 92 -40.17 -4.65 28.49
N ASP A 93 -40.41 -3.45 27.97
CA ASP A 93 -41.55 -3.17 27.08
C ASP A 93 -41.40 -3.86 25.71
N LEU A 94 -40.17 -3.97 25.18
CA LEU A 94 -39.88 -4.68 23.92
C LEU A 94 -39.61 -6.19 24.09
N GLY A 95 -39.26 -6.61 25.31
CA GLY A 95 -38.71 -7.93 25.59
C GLY A 95 -37.33 -8.14 24.98
N ALA A 96 -36.53 -7.07 24.83
CA ALA A 96 -35.18 -7.12 24.30
C ALA A 96 -34.15 -7.29 25.44
N PRO A 97 -33.20 -8.22 25.36
CA PRO A 97 -32.20 -8.45 26.40
C PRO A 97 -31.28 -7.24 26.60
N LEU A 98 -30.79 -7.05 27.83
CA LEU A 98 -29.78 -6.04 28.15
C LEU A 98 -28.38 -6.50 27.74
N VAL A 99 -27.50 -5.59 27.36
CA VAL A 99 -26.07 -5.87 27.15
C VAL A 99 -25.23 -4.72 27.72
N ALA A 100 -24.16 -5.04 28.45
CA ALA A 100 -23.26 -4.05 29.02
C ALA A 100 -22.05 -3.83 28.09
N THR A 101 -21.74 -2.57 27.78
CA THR A 101 -20.58 -2.17 26.96
C THR A 101 -19.87 -0.95 27.58
N ASN A 102 -18.70 -0.59 27.06
CA ASN A 102 -17.85 0.47 27.63
C ASN A 102 -17.26 1.45 26.57
N ASP A 103 -17.80 1.45 25.34
CA ASP A 103 -17.46 2.36 24.24
C ASP A 103 -15.95 2.70 24.13
N LEU A 104 -15.13 1.66 23.95
CA LEU A 104 -13.67 1.73 24.09
C LEU A 104 -13.03 2.63 23.03
N HIS A 105 -12.20 3.58 23.44
CA HIS A 105 -11.46 4.50 22.57
C HIS A 105 -9.93 4.43 22.75
N TYR A 106 -9.46 3.76 23.79
CA TYR A 106 -8.04 3.55 24.07
C TYR A 106 -7.82 2.25 24.86
N SER A 107 -6.57 1.78 24.94
CA SER A 107 -6.26 0.45 25.51
C SER A 107 -6.21 0.48 27.03
N SER A 108 -5.53 1.47 27.61
CA SER A 108 -5.33 1.60 29.05
C SER A 108 -5.84 2.95 29.57
N ARG A 109 -6.14 3.03 30.87
CA ARG A 109 -6.60 4.28 31.50
C ARG A 109 -5.60 5.44 31.34
N ASP A 110 -4.30 5.14 31.34
CA ASP A 110 -3.24 6.13 31.20
C ASP A 110 -3.20 6.81 29.81
N ASP A 111 -3.79 6.16 28.79
CA ASP A 111 -3.86 6.68 27.42
C ASP A 111 -4.91 7.78 27.24
N ALA A 112 -5.73 8.08 28.26
CA ALA A 112 -6.81 9.06 28.17
C ALA A 112 -6.33 10.45 27.73
N LYS A 113 -5.15 10.90 28.23
CA LYS A 113 -4.55 12.18 27.83
C LYS A 113 -4.08 12.18 26.38
N THR A 114 -3.51 11.08 25.93
CA THR A 114 -3.07 10.89 24.55
C THR A 114 -4.27 10.91 23.60
N HIS A 115 -5.36 10.25 23.99
CA HIS A 115 -6.63 10.29 23.25
C HIS A 115 -7.19 11.72 23.16
N GLU A 116 -7.23 12.45 24.27
CA GLU A 116 -7.66 13.86 24.28
C GLU A 116 -6.79 14.73 23.36
N ALA A 117 -5.46 14.51 23.38
CA ALA A 117 -4.56 15.19 22.47
C ALA A 117 -4.82 14.84 21.00
N LEU A 118 -5.12 13.57 20.69
CA LEU A 118 -5.49 13.14 19.33
C LEU A 118 -6.77 13.84 18.85
N LEU A 119 -7.78 13.99 19.71
CA LEU A 119 -8.99 14.75 19.38
C LEU A 119 -8.70 16.23 19.12
N CYS A 120 -7.78 16.84 19.89
CA CYS A 120 -7.32 18.20 19.65
C CYS A 120 -6.61 18.35 18.30
N ILE A 121 -5.80 17.35 17.89
CA ILE A 121 -5.18 17.32 16.55
C ILE A 121 -6.25 17.35 15.47
N GLN A 122 -7.32 16.55 15.65
CA GLN A 122 -8.42 16.43 14.71
C GLN A 122 -9.28 17.71 14.64
N SER A 123 -9.59 18.33 15.78
CA SER A 123 -10.40 19.56 15.83
C SER A 123 -9.61 20.84 15.56
N GLY A 124 -8.27 20.76 15.54
CA GLY A 124 -7.40 21.92 15.37
C GLY A 124 -7.34 22.84 16.59
N ALA A 125 -7.57 22.30 17.79
CA ALA A 125 -7.56 23.03 19.07
C ALA A 125 -6.29 22.71 19.88
N THR A 126 -6.03 23.47 20.95
CA THR A 126 -5.05 23.12 21.99
C THR A 126 -5.74 22.51 23.23
N LEU A 127 -4.97 21.86 24.11
CA LEU A 127 -5.50 21.29 25.36
C LEU A 127 -5.99 22.36 26.34
N ASP A 128 -5.52 23.59 26.23
CA ASP A 128 -5.91 24.69 27.11
C ASP A 128 -7.23 25.34 26.69
N GLU A 129 -7.71 25.06 25.46
CA GLU A 129 -8.96 25.61 24.96
C GLU A 129 -10.18 24.96 25.65
N PRO A 130 -11.24 25.74 25.97
CA PRO A 130 -12.47 25.18 26.51
C PRO A 130 -13.10 24.15 25.57
N THR A 131 -13.75 23.14 26.15
CA THR A 131 -14.47 22.10 25.41
C THR A 131 -15.77 22.60 24.80
N TYR A 132 -16.37 21.86 23.87
CA TYR A 132 -17.65 22.25 23.25
C TYR A 132 -18.78 22.48 24.26
N ASP A 133 -18.88 21.65 25.30
CA ASP A 133 -19.84 21.80 26.40
C ASP A 133 -19.57 23.05 27.25
N GLN A 134 -18.34 23.57 27.23
CA GLN A 134 -17.93 24.83 27.85
C GLN A 134 -17.97 26.02 26.88
N GLY A 135 -18.48 25.83 25.65
CA GLY A 135 -18.60 26.88 24.63
C GLY A 135 -17.31 27.18 23.84
N GLY A 136 -16.28 26.34 23.96
CA GLY A 136 -15.05 26.44 23.16
C GLY A 136 -15.06 25.56 21.90
N LYS A 137 -13.87 25.29 21.35
CA LYS A 137 -13.68 24.55 20.08
C LYS A 137 -13.05 23.16 20.28
N ARG A 138 -12.64 22.82 21.50
CA ARG A 138 -11.98 21.55 21.83
C ARG A 138 -13.03 20.44 21.92
N PHE A 139 -12.84 19.37 21.15
CA PHE A 139 -13.61 18.15 21.35
C PHE A 139 -12.85 17.25 22.32
N ALA A 140 -13.48 16.91 23.45
CA ALA A 140 -12.91 16.03 24.46
C ALA A 140 -13.99 15.15 25.06
N PHE A 141 -13.59 14.00 25.57
CA PHE A 141 -14.48 13.10 26.30
C PHE A 141 -14.49 13.49 27.77
N ASN A 142 -15.61 13.27 28.45
CA ASN A 142 -15.70 13.48 29.90
C ASN A 142 -15.25 12.22 30.63
N GLY A 143 -14.25 12.35 31.50
CA GLY A 143 -13.68 11.24 32.27
C GLY A 143 -12.62 10.43 31.51
N ASP A 144 -12.08 9.41 32.17
CA ASP A 144 -10.98 8.55 31.70
C ASP A 144 -11.39 7.06 31.58
N GLY A 145 -12.69 6.79 31.53
CA GLY A 145 -13.26 5.44 31.62
C GLY A 145 -13.38 4.64 30.32
N TYR A 146 -12.92 5.15 29.17
CA TYR A 146 -13.11 4.55 27.84
C TYR A 146 -11.98 3.61 27.42
N TYR A 147 -11.37 2.93 28.40
CA TYR A 147 -10.33 1.92 28.20
C TYR A 147 -10.88 0.50 28.32
N VAL A 148 -10.09 -0.49 27.91
CA VAL A 148 -10.42 -1.92 28.04
C VAL A 148 -10.45 -2.29 29.54
N LYS A 149 -11.60 -2.10 30.19
CA LYS A 149 -11.84 -2.51 31.57
C LYS A 149 -11.70 -4.02 31.71
N THR A 150 -11.13 -4.45 32.82
CA THR A 150 -11.10 -5.86 33.23
C THR A 150 -12.51 -6.38 33.51
N ALA A 151 -12.68 -7.71 33.50
CA ALA A 151 -13.93 -8.33 33.87
C ALA A 151 -14.39 -7.99 35.30
N GLU A 152 -13.44 -7.81 36.23
CA GLU A 152 -13.70 -7.39 37.61
C GLU A 152 -14.25 -5.96 37.66
N GLU A 153 -13.61 -5.01 36.97
CA GLU A 153 -14.11 -3.63 36.89
C GLU A 153 -15.51 -3.54 36.25
N MET A 154 -15.79 -4.35 35.23
CA MET A 154 -17.13 -4.42 34.64
C MET A 154 -18.15 -5.10 35.57
N TRP A 155 -17.72 -6.08 36.36
CA TRP A 155 -18.55 -6.73 37.36
C TRP A 155 -18.89 -5.80 38.52
N ASP A 156 -17.94 -4.98 38.98
CA ASP A 156 -18.19 -3.98 40.02
C ASP A 156 -19.22 -2.93 39.57
N LEU A 157 -19.27 -2.62 38.26
CA LEU A 157 -20.24 -1.68 37.70
C LEU A 157 -21.64 -2.29 37.57
N TRP A 158 -21.74 -3.54 37.13
CA TRP A 158 -23.02 -4.13 36.68
C TRP A 158 -23.47 -5.36 37.44
N GLY A 159 -22.59 -6.09 38.14
CA GLY A 159 -22.85 -7.41 38.71
C GLY A 159 -23.98 -7.44 39.75
N ASP A 160 -24.11 -6.38 40.54
CA ASP A 160 -25.19 -6.27 41.54
C ASP A 160 -26.53 -5.81 40.94
N ARG A 161 -26.50 -5.09 39.80
CA ARG A 161 -27.68 -4.46 39.17
C ARG A 161 -28.26 -5.31 38.04
N HIS A 162 -27.39 -5.76 37.14
CA HIS A 162 -27.68 -6.42 35.87
C HIS A 162 -26.61 -7.46 35.49
N PRO A 163 -26.41 -8.52 36.29
CA PRO A 163 -25.45 -9.58 35.95
C PRO A 163 -25.77 -10.23 34.59
N GLU A 164 -27.03 -10.25 34.17
CA GLU A 164 -27.48 -10.74 32.86
C GLU A 164 -26.88 -9.95 31.69
N ALA A 165 -26.70 -8.62 31.85
CA ALA A 165 -26.15 -7.77 30.82
C ALA A 165 -24.67 -8.10 30.54
N LEU A 166 -23.95 -8.55 31.57
CA LEU A 166 -22.57 -9.05 31.44
C LEU A 166 -22.55 -10.43 30.76
N THR A 167 -23.40 -11.37 31.18
CA THR A 167 -23.43 -12.71 30.57
C THR A 167 -23.85 -12.69 29.10
N ASN A 168 -24.71 -11.75 28.71
CA ASN A 168 -25.12 -11.58 27.32
C ASN A 168 -23.96 -11.16 26.40
N THR A 169 -22.91 -10.51 26.92
CA THR A 169 -21.70 -10.20 26.12
C THR A 169 -21.01 -11.47 25.62
N LEU A 170 -20.95 -12.51 26.46
CA LEU A 170 -20.38 -13.82 26.11
C LEU A 170 -21.29 -14.57 25.15
N ALA A 171 -22.60 -14.54 25.39
CA ALA A 171 -23.57 -15.16 24.50
C ALA A 171 -23.55 -14.56 23.08
N ILE A 172 -23.39 -13.23 22.96
CA ILE A 172 -23.19 -12.55 21.66
C ILE A 172 -21.86 -13.00 21.04
N ALA A 173 -20.77 -13.01 21.81
CA ALA A 173 -19.46 -13.42 21.30
C ALA A 173 -19.46 -14.86 20.76
N GLU A 174 -20.15 -15.78 21.43
CA GLU A 174 -20.30 -17.18 21.01
C GLU A 174 -21.16 -17.36 19.75
N GLN A 175 -22.06 -16.41 19.44
CA GLN A 175 -22.87 -16.42 18.22
C GLN A 175 -22.13 -15.90 16.98
N CYS A 176 -21.03 -15.15 17.18
CA CYS A 176 -20.30 -14.51 16.09
C CYS A 176 -19.34 -15.48 15.40
N GLU A 177 -19.77 -16.07 14.28
CA GLU A 177 -18.92 -16.88 13.39
C GLU A 177 -18.64 -16.12 12.08
N VAL A 178 -17.51 -15.41 12.02
CA VAL A 178 -17.09 -14.63 10.85
C VAL A 178 -15.71 -15.09 10.39
N GLY A 179 -15.58 -15.40 9.10
CA GLY A 179 -14.34 -15.82 8.48
C GLY A 179 -14.12 -15.17 7.13
N PHE A 180 -12.85 -14.97 6.76
CA PHE A 180 -12.46 -14.49 5.45
C PHE A 180 -11.99 -15.66 4.59
N ASN A 181 -12.40 -15.71 3.32
CA ASN A 181 -11.88 -16.68 2.37
C ASN A 181 -10.55 -16.18 1.78
N THR A 182 -9.45 -16.54 2.44
CA THR A 182 -8.08 -16.20 1.99
C THR A 182 -7.55 -17.11 0.87
N SER A 183 -8.32 -18.15 0.50
CA SER A 183 -8.03 -19.03 -0.63
C SER A 183 -8.76 -18.63 -1.92
N ALA A 184 -9.56 -17.56 -1.87
CA ALA A 184 -10.27 -17.07 -3.03
C ALA A 184 -9.30 -16.56 -4.10
N ASP A 185 -9.73 -16.63 -5.35
CA ASP A 185 -9.04 -16.02 -6.48
C ASP A 185 -10.03 -15.22 -7.31
N PHE A 186 -9.83 -13.91 -7.34
CA PHE A 186 -10.67 -12.95 -8.04
C PHE A 186 -9.96 -12.37 -9.26
N MET A 187 -9.15 -13.20 -9.94
CA MET A 187 -8.42 -12.76 -11.12
C MET A 187 -9.35 -12.14 -12.17
N PRO A 188 -9.00 -10.96 -12.74
CA PRO A 188 -9.80 -10.32 -13.78
C PRO A 188 -10.01 -11.23 -14.98
N ARG A 189 -11.22 -11.21 -15.55
CA ARG A 189 -11.57 -12.01 -16.73
C ARG A 189 -11.55 -11.17 -18.00
N TYR A 190 -10.93 -11.69 -19.05
CA TYR A 190 -10.89 -11.09 -20.37
C TYR A 190 -12.06 -11.58 -21.23
N ALA A 191 -12.79 -10.64 -21.85
CA ALA A 191 -13.88 -10.95 -22.76
C ALA A 191 -13.34 -11.44 -24.12
N CYS A 192 -13.15 -12.75 -24.24
CA CYS A 192 -12.60 -13.37 -25.44
C CYS A 192 -13.60 -13.36 -26.62
N PRO A 193 -13.12 -13.34 -27.88
CA PRO A 193 -13.98 -13.47 -29.05
C PRO A 193 -14.80 -14.77 -29.06
N PRO A 194 -15.96 -14.82 -29.76
CA PRO A 194 -16.77 -16.01 -29.83
C PRO A 194 -15.98 -17.23 -30.34
N GLY A 195 -15.98 -18.32 -29.57
CA GLY A 195 -15.28 -19.56 -29.91
C GLY A 195 -13.86 -19.68 -29.33
N GLU A 196 -13.39 -18.67 -28.61
CA GLU A 196 -12.11 -18.67 -27.90
C GLU A 196 -12.32 -18.67 -26.38
N ASP A 197 -11.38 -19.24 -25.65
CA ASP A 197 -11.21 -19.03 -24.21
C ASP A 197 -9.93 -18.20 -23.94
N GLU A 198 -9.70 -17.83 -22.68
CA GLU A 198 -8.54 -17.00 -22.32
C GLU A 198 -7.21 -17.67 -22.67
N HIS A 199 -7.15 -19.01 -22.59
CA HIS A 199 -5.95 -19.75 -22.95
C HIS A 199 -5.72 -19.74 -24.46
N SER A 200 -6.72 -20.12 -25.27
CA SER A 200 -6.61 -20.17 -26.73
C SER A 200 -6.34 -18.79 -27.33
N TRP A 201 -6.95 -17.75 -26.75
CA TRP A 201 -6.72 -16.38 -27.16
C TRP A 201 -5.33 -15.88 -26.77
N PHE A 202 -4.89 -16.12 -25.53
CA PHE A 202 -3.54 -15.78 -25.07
C PHE A 202 -2.44 -16.39 -25.96
N VAL A 203 -2.55 -17.68 -26.28
CA VAL A 203 -1.59 -18.35 -27.19
C VAL A 203 -1.53 -17.64 -28.54
N LYS A 204 -2.68 -17.30 -29.13
CA LYS A 204 -2.74 -16.60 -30.43
C LYS A 204 -2.11 -15.20 -30.36
N GLU A 205 -2.38 -14.46 -29.30
CA GLU A 205 -1.83 -13.13 -29.07
C GLU A 205 -0.31 -13.17 -28.93
N VAL A 206 0.24 -14.13 -28.18
CA VAL A 206 1.70 -14.32 -28.03
C VAL A 206 2.32 -14.67 -29.39
N GLN A 207 1.77 -15.64 -30.12
CA GLN A 207 2.32 -16.02 -31.44
C GLN A 207 2.28 -14.86 -32.44
N ARG A 208 1.19 -14.09 -32.47
CA ARG A 208 1.12 -12.88 -33.30
C ARG A 208 2.18 -11.86 -32.88
N GLY A 209 2.35 -11.65 -31.58
CA GLY A 209 3.36 -10.76 -31.02
C GLY A 209 4.79 -11.15 -31.39
N LEU A 210 5.12 -12.44 -31.39
CA LEU A 210 6.43 -12.94 -31.82
C LEU A 210 6.68 -12.65 -33.31
N HIS A 211 5.67 -12.83 -34.16
CA HIS A 211 5.78 -12.48 -35.58
C HIS A 211 5.92 -10.97 -35.80
N ASP A 212 5.27 -10.14 -34.99
CA ASP A 212 5.45 -8.69 -35.02
C ASP A 212 6.89 -8.29 -34.64
N ARG A 213 7.50 -8.97 -33.65
CA ARG A 213 8.84 -8.63 -33.11
C ARG A 213 9.99 -9.21 -33.95
N TYR A 214 9.87 -10.45 -34.44
CA TYR A 214 10.95 -11.17 -35.13
C TYR A 214 10.67 -11.44 -36.63
N GLY A 215 9.49 -11.09 -37.13
CA GLY A 215 9.07 -11.34 -38.51
C GLY A 215 8.54 -12.75 -38.77
N GLU A 216 8.53 -13.17 -40.04
CA GLU A 216 8.01 -14.49 -40.44
C GLU A 216 8.86 -15.66 -39.89
N GLN A 217 10.16 -15.47 -39.73
CA GLN A 217 11.10 -16.51 -39.28
C GLN A 217 11.53 -16.26 -37.83
N ILE A 218 10.75 -16.79 -36.89
CA ILE A 218 11.07 -16.74 -35.46
C ILE A 218 12.23 -17.71 -35.18
N PRO A 219 13.33 -17.27 -34.53
CA PRO A 219 14.41 -18.16 -34.14
C PRO A 219 13.94 -19.30 -33.22
N ALA A 220 14.46 -20.52 -33.41
CA ALA A 220 14.01 -21.69 -32.66
C ALA A 220 14.10 -21.51 -31.13
N HIS A 221 15.20 -20.96 -30.63
CA HIS A 221 15.40 -20.71 -29.20
C HIS A 221 14.41 -19.68 -28.61
N VAL A 222 13.94 -18.72 -29.41
CA VAL A 222 12.88 -17.76 -29.02
C VAL A 222 11.55 -18.48 -28.91
N GLN A 223 11.22 -19.30 -29.92
CA GLN A 223 9.98 -20.08 -29.94
C GLN A 223 9.92 -21.07 -28.76
N ASP A 224 11.02 -21.77 -28.48
CA ASP A 224 11.11 -22.73 -27.38
C ASP A 224 10.89 -22.03 -26.03
N ARG A 225 11.49 -20.85 -25.82
CA ARG A 225 11.25 -20.04 -24.61
C ARG A 225 9.79 -19.60 -24.52
N ALA A 226 9.19 -19.11 -25.60
CA ALA A 226 7.80 -18.69 -25.60
C ALA A 226 6.83 -19.84 -25.30
N ASN A 227 7.08 -21.03 -25.87
CA ASN A 227 6.26 -22.22 -25.62
C ASN A 227 6.32 -22.64 -24.15
N PHE A 228 7.53 -22.66 -23.56
CA PHE A 228 7.70 -22.93 -22.12
C PHE A 228 6.93 -21.93 -21.25
N GLU A 229 7.04 -20.63 -21.54
CA GLU A 229 6.31 -19.61 -20.78
C GLU A 229 4.79 -19.75 -20.94
N ILE A 230 4.31 -20.03 -22.16
CA ILE A 230 2.89 -20.28 -22.43
C ILE A 230 2.37 -21.42 -21.56
N GLU A 231 3.08 -22.55 -21.51
CA GLU A 231 2.70 -23.71 -20.70
C GLU A 231 2.63 -23.36 -19.21
N VAL A 232 3.66 -22.70 -18.67
CA VAL A 232 3.70 -22.33 -17.24
C VAL A 232 2.60 -21.32 -16.88
N ILE A 233 2.32 -20.35 -17.75
CA ILE A 233 1.27 -19.34 -17.54
C ILE A 233 -0.11 -20.00 -17.57
N ALA A 234 -0.32 -20.90 -18.52
CA ALA A 234 -1.56 -21.67 -18.67
C ALA A 234 -1.82 -22.57 -17.45
N ASP A 235 -0.82 -23.34 -17.03
CA ASP A 235 -0.93 -24.27 -15.90
C ASP A 235 -1.24 -23.55 -14.58
N LYS A 236 -0.75 -22.31 -14.41
CA LYS A 236 -1.03 -21.48 -13.24
C LYS A 236 -2.33 -20.69 -13.34
N GLY A 237 -3.05 -20.74 -14.46
CA GLY A 237 -4.34 -20.05 -14.63
C GLY A 237 -4.22 -18.54 -14.87
N TYR A 238 -3.07 -18.04 -15.32
CA TYR A 238 -2.82 -16.62 -15.56
C TYR A 238 -2.98 -16.08 -17.01
N PRO A 239 -3.49 -16.82 -18.03
CA PRO A 239 -3.72 -16.23 -19.36
C PRO A 239 -4.60 -14.97 -19.36
N GLY A 240 -5.70 -14.97 -18.59
CA GLY A 240 -6.62 -13.83 -18.49
C GLY A 240 -5.93 -12.57 -17.98
N TYR A 241 -5.04 -12.69 -17.00
CA TYR A 241 -4.26 -11.56 -16.47
C TYR A 241 -3.35 -10.93 -17.53
N PHE A 242 -2.61 -11.76 -18.28
CA PHE A 242 -1.77 -11.26 -19.38
C PHE A 242 -2.60 -10.55 -20.45
N LEU A 243 -3.76 -11.10 -20.81
CA LEU A 243 -4.68 -10.48 -21.76
C LEU A 243 -5.19 -9.13 -21.27
N VAL A 244 -5.58 -9.01 -20.00
CA VAL A 244 -6.03 -7.75 -19.41
C VAL A 244 -4.92 -6.70 -19.41
N VAL A 245 -3.69 -7.09 -19.04
CA VAL A 245 -2.55 -6.19 -19.02
C VAL A 245 -2.15 -5.74 -20.41
N ALA A 246 -2.02 -6.66 -21.35
CA ALA A 246 -1.74 -6.34 -22.74
C ALA A 246 -2.80 -5.41 -23.35
N ASP A 247 -4.07 -5.58 -22.97
CA ASP A 247 -5.17 -4.79 -23.48
C ASP A 247 -5.08 -3.30 -23.11
N PHE A 248 -4.89 -2.97 -21.84
CA PHE A 248 -4.78 -1.57 -21.44
C PHE A 248 -3.45 -0.94 -21.87
N VAL A 249 -2.36 -1.72 -21.94
CA VAL A 249 -1.08 -1.25 -22.48
C VAL A 249 -1.21 -0.93 -23.96
N LYS A 250 -1.83 -1.82 -24.73
CA LYS A 250 -2.11 -1.61 -26.16
C LYS A 250 -3.01 -0.39 -26.36
N TRP A 251 -4.08 -0.26 -25.56
CA TRP A 251 -4.97 0.91 -25.62
C TRP A 251 -4.22 2.21 -25.35
N ALA A 252 -3.34 2.23 -24.33
CA ALA A 252 -2.52 3.40 -24.02
C ALA A 252 -1.61 3.78 -25.20
N LYS A 253 -0.89 2.82 -25.77
CA LYS A 253 -0.02 3.02 -26.95
C LYS A 253 -0.83 3.50 -28.17
N ASP A 254 -1.99 2.90 -28.44
CA ASP A 254 -2.89 3.28 -29.54
C ASP A 254 -3.43 4.73 -29.38
N ASN A 255 -3.63 5.18 -28.13
CA ASN A 255 -4.07 6.54 -27.79
C ASN A 255 -2.91 7.53 -27.53
N LYS A 256 -1.69 7.18 -27.94
CA LYS A 256 -0.49 8.03 -27.82
C LYS A 256 -0.19 8.43 -26.38
N ILE A 257 -0.46 7.54 -25.43
CA ILE A 257 0.01 7.66 -24.05
C ILE A 257 1.31 6.86 -23.98
N ARG A 258 2.41 7.53 -23.65
CA ARG A 258 3.70 6.84 -23.50
C ARG A 258 3.63 5.84 -22.37
N VAL A 259 4.09 4.63 -22.67
CA VAL A 259 4.26 3.53 -21.72
C VAL A 259 5.75 3.27 -21.55
N GLY A 260 6.19 3.01 -20.31
CA GLY A 260 7.58 2.64 -20.07
C GLY A 260 7.93 1.27 -20.65
N PRO A 261 9.22 0.96 -20.84
CA PRO A 261 9.66 -0.29 -21.46
C PRO A 261 9.41 -1.56 -20.60
N GLY A 262 8.92 -1.39 -19.37
CA GLY A 262 8.68 -2.45 -18.39
C GLY A 262 9.55 -2.28 -17.14
N ARG A 263 8.97 -2.54 -15.97
CA ARG A 263 9.66 -2.56 -14.68
C ARG A 263 9.48 -3.92 -14.00
N GLY A 264 10.41 -4.23 -13.10
CA GLY A 264 10.30 -5.37 -12.20
C GLY A 264 10.62 -6.66 -12.94
N SER A 265 10.21 -7.78 -12.37
CA SER A 265 10.52 -9.09 -12.93
C SER A 265 9.76 -9.37 -14.24
N GLY A 266 8.65 -8.70 -14.51
CA GLY A 266 7.87 -8.87 -15.74
C GLY A 266 8.66 -8.67 -17.04
N ALA A 267 9.74 -7.90 -17.00
CA ALA A 267 10.66 -7.74 -18.14
C ALA A 267 11.38 -9.03 -18.56
N GLY A 268 11.43 -10.05 -17.69
CA GLY A 268 12.03 -11.37 -17.98
C GLY A 268 11.12 -12.32 -18.76
N SER A 269 9.89 -11.93 -19.11
CA SER A 269 8.94 -12.77 -19.85
C SER A 269 8.95 -12.47 -21.34
N MET A 270 9.23 -13.50 -22.15
CA MET A 270 9.06 -13.48 -23.60
C MET A 270 7.59 -13.30 -24.00
N ALA A 271 6.65 -13.89 -23.24
CA ALA A 271 5.22 -13.68 -23.48
C ALA A 271 4.82 -12.20 -23.29
N ALA A 272 5.33 -11.55 -22.24
CA ALA A 272 5.11 -10.12 -22.00
C ALA A 272 5.71 -9.23 -23.10
N TYR A 273 6.93 -9.54 -23.56
CA TYR A 273 7.60 -8.84 -24.65
C TYR A 273 6.85 -8.99 -26.00
N ALA A 274 6.42 -10.22 -26.32
CA ALA A 274 5.66 -10.52 -27.52
C ALA A 274 4.33 -9.75 -27.54
N MET A 275 3.60 -9.74 -26.42
CA MET A 275 2.34 -9.01 -26.28
C MET A 275 2.50 -7.48 -26.11
N LYS A 276 3.73 -6.97 -26.19
CA LYS A 276 4.08 -5.53 -26.05
C LYS A 276 3.70 -4.95 -24.69
N ILE A 277 3.57 -5.79 -23.66
CA ILE A 277 3.48 -5.39 -22.25
C ILE A 277 4.82 -4.76 -21.84
N THR A 278 5.92 -5.40 -22.26
CA THR A 278 7.29 -4.88 -22.12
C THR A 278 7.88 -4.65 -23.50
N ASP A 279 8.92 -3.81 -23.56
CA ASP A 279 9.63 -3.45 -24.80
C ASP A 279 11.12 -3.82 -24.75
N LEU A 280 11.52 -4.64 -23.77
CA LEU A 280 12.87 -5.16 -23.62
C LEU A 280 12.91 -6.66 -24.01
N ASP A 281 13.80 -7.06 -24.92
CA ASP A 281 13.97 -8.47 -25.29
C ASP A 281 14.68 -9.24 -24.14
N PRO A 282 13.99 -10.17 -23.46
CA PRO A 282 14.57 -10.87 -22.32
C PRO A 282 15.73 -11.79 -22.69
N ILE A 283 15.80 -12.29 -23.93
CA ILE A 283 16.91 -13.16 -24.36
C ILE A 283 18.16 -12.34 -24.61
N GLN A 284 18.04 -11.20 -25.29
CA GLN A 284 19.16 -10.29 -25.54
C GLN A 284 19.82 -9.84 -24.23
N HIS A 285 19.01 -9.54 -23.22
CA HIS A 285 19.48 -9.01 -21.93
C HIS A 285 19.67 -10.10 -20.84
N GLN A 286 19.61 -11.39 -21.21
CA GLN A 286 19.81 -12.53 -20.30
C GLN A 286 18.89 -12.51 -19.06
N LEU A 287 17.64 -12.12 -19.26
CA LEU A 287 16.60 -12.06 -18.23
C LEU A 287 15.84 -13.40 -18.15
N TYR A 288 15.60 -13.84 -16.92
CA TYR A 288 14.99 -15.14 -16.64
C TYR A 288 13.50 -15.02 -16.35
N PHE A 289 12.72 -15.94 -16.91
CA PHE A 289 11.27 -15.98 -16.73
C PHE A 289 10.91 -16.49 -15.33
N GLU A 290 11.67 -17.44 -14.81
CA GLU A 290 11.46 -18.06 -13.50
C GLU A 290 11.60 -17.04 -12.36
N ARG A 291 12.30 -15.93 -12.60
CA ARG A 291 12.39 -14.77 -11.70
C ARG A 291 11.08 -13.99 -11.61
N PHE A 292 10.29 -14.02 -12.68
CA PHE A 292 8.96 -13.43 -12.76
C PHE A 292 7.90 -14.41 -12.28
N LEU A 293 7.87 -15.60 -12.89
CA LEU A 293 6.90 -16.62 -12.62
C LEU A 293 7.59 -17.97 -12.45
N ASN A 294 7.85 -18.32 -11.19
CA ASN A 294 8.53 -19.56 -10.86
C ASN A 294 7.57 -20.76 -11.02
N PRO A 295 7.85 -21.75 -11.88
CA PRO A 295 7.00 -22.92 -12.05
C PRO A 295 6.82 -23.71 -10.74
N GLU A 296 7.86 -23.76 -9.90
CA GLU A 296 7.92 -24.56 -8.67
C GLU A 296 7.26 -23.90 -7.44
N ARG A 297 6.76 -22.65 -7.58
CA ARG A 297 6.10 -21.91 -6.49
C ARG A 297 4.77 -21.32 -6.94
N GLU A 298 3.78 -21.34 -6.05
CA GLU A 298 2.59 -20.50 -6.23
C GLU A 298 2.92 -19.04 -5.87
N SER A 299 2.89 -18.19 -6.87
CA SER A 299 2.99 -16.74 -6.76
C SER A 299 2.11 -16.11 -7.81
N LYS A 300 1.41 -15.03 -7.46
CA LYS A 300 0.66 -14.22 -8.42
C LYS A 300 1.64 -13.34 -9.21
N PRO A 301 1.45 -13.19 -10.53
CA PRO A 301 2.25 -12.27 -11.33
C PRO A 301 1.91 -10.82 -10.94
N ASP A 302 2.92 -9.95 -10.92
CA ASP A 302 2.75 -8.51 -10.66
C ASP A 302 3.45 -7.72 -11.77
N PHE A 303 2.66 -7.16 -12.69
CA PHE A 303 3.12 -6.22 -13.71
C PHE A 303 3.04 -4.79 -13.19
N ASP A 304 4.22 -4.20 -13.09
CA ASP A 304 4.45 -2.79 -12.83
C ASP A 304 4.46 -2.02 -14.15
N ILE A 305 3.38 -1.30 -14.46
CA ILE A 305 3.28 -0.54 -15.72
C ILE A 305 3.42 0.95 -15.49
N ASP A 306 4.31 1.56 -16.28
CA ASP A 306 4.64 2.97 -16.23
C ASP A 306 3.97 3.75 -17.36
N PHE A 307 3.40 4.91 -17.04
CA PHE A 307 2.73 5.79 -17.99
C PHE A 307 3.23 7.24 -17.85
N ASP A 308 3.01 8.06 -18.89
CA ASP A 308 3.05 9.52 -18.75
C ASP A 308 2.14 9.95 -17.58
N GLU A 309 2.74 10.59 -16.58
CA GLU A 309 2.05 11.04 -15.36
C GLU A 309 0.80 11.87 -15.66
N ARG A 310 0.84 12.71 -16.71
CA ARG A 310 -0.26 13.60 -17.10
C ARG A 310 -1.51 12.83 -17.57
N ARG A 311 -1.29 11.67 -18.20
CA ARG A 311 -2.33 10.92 -18.92
C ARG A 311 -2.67 9.57 -18.27
N ARG A 312 -1.99 9.21 -17.18
CA ARG A 312 -2.28 8.02 -16.37
C ARG A 312 -3.76 7.88 -15.98
N GLY A 313 -4.41 8.98 -15.64
CA GLY A 313 -5.83 8.99 -15.29
C GLY A 313 -6.75 8.51 -16.41
N GLU A 314 -6.36 8.68 -17.68
CA GLU A 314 -7.11 8.18 -18.84
C GLU A 314 -7.06 6.66 -18.92
N VAL A 315 -5.90 6.05 -18.64
CA VAL A 315 -5.74 4.59 -18.62
C VAL A 315 -6.57 3.96 -17.50
N ILE A 316 -6.53 4.54 -16.29
CA ILE A 316 -7.36 4.07 -15.17
C ILE A 316 -8.85 4.15 -15.52
N ARG A 317 -9.29 5.24 -16.16
CA ARG A 317 -10.67 5.39 -16.62
C ARG A 317 -11.03 4.33 -17.67
N TYR A 318 -10.18 4.08 -18.66
CA TYR A 318 -10.40 3.02 -19.65
C TYR A 318 -10.60 1.65 -18.99
N VAL A 319 -9.73 1.30 -18.04
CA VAL A 319 -9.83 0.04 -17.30
C VAL A 319 -11.14 -0.02 -16.49
N THR A 320 -11.50 1.08 -15.83
CA THR A 320 -12.75 1.19 -15.07
C THR A 320 -13.97 1.02 -15.96
N ASP A 321 -14.02 1.70 -17.11
CA ASP A 321 -15.14 1.65 -18.05
C ASP A 321 -15.28 0.28 -18.72
N LYS A 322 -14.15 -0.38 -19.02
CA LYS A 322 -14.14 -1.67 -19.73
C LYS A 322 -14.41 -2.86 -18.81
N TYR A 323 -13.83 -2.87 -17.61
CA TYR A 323 -13.90 -4.02 -16.69
C TYR A 323 -14.95 -3.85 -15.59
N GLY A 324 -15.50 -2.64 -15.41
CA GLY A 324 -16.63 -2.34 -14.52
C GLY A 324 -16.25 -1.40 -13.37
N GLU A 325 -17.04 -0.34 -13.18
CA GLU A 325 -16.87 0.63 -12.08
C GLU A 325 -17.01 -0.01 -10.69
N ASP A 326 -17.78 -1.09 -10.59
CA ASP A 326 -17.99 -1.88 -9.37
C ASP A 326 -16.86 -2.89 -9.10
N LYS A 327 -15.93 -3.08 -10.05
CA LYS A 327 -14.86 -4.10 -10.02
C LYS A 327 -13.45 -3.52 -9.98
N VAL A 328 -13.31 -2.21 -10.17
CA VAL A 328 -12.04 -1.49 -10.20
C VAL A 328 -12.04 -0.40 -9.14
N ALA A 329 -11.02 -0.35 -8.29
CA ALA A 329 -10.89 0.68 -7.26
C ALA A 329 -9.44 1.07 -7.02
N GLN A 330 -9.20 2.34 -6.68
CA GLN A 330 -7.90 2.77 -6.17
C GLN A 330 -7.67 2.22 -4.75
N ILE A 331 -6.42 2.11 -4.32
CA ILE A 331 -6.09 1.54 -3.01
C ILE A 331 -6.01 2.63 -1.95
N VAL A 332 -6.55 2.41 -0.75
CA VAL A 332 -6.34 3.32 0.38
C VAL A 332 -4.92 3.23 0.93
N THR A 333 -4.39 4.38 1.34
CA THR A 333 -3.22 4.42 2.22
C THR A 333 -3.58 5.05 3.55
N TYR A 334 -3.01 4.54 4.64
CA TYR A 334 -3.25 5.07 5.97
C TYR A 334 -2.03 5.82 6.49
N GLY A 335 -2.15 7.14 6.60
CA GLY A 335 -1.10 8.02 7.11
C GLY A 335 -0.87 7.79 8.61
N THR A 336 0.27 7.21 8.93
CA THR A 336 0.75 7.04 10.32
C THR A 336 1.50 8.28 10.80
N ILE A 337 1.25 8.73 12.03
CA ILE A 337 2.02 9.80 12.67
C ILE A 337 3.45 9.30 12.94
N LYS A 338 4.45 9.90 12.27
CA LYS A 338 5.88 9.60 12.44
C LYS A 338 6.51 10.46 13.54
N ALA A 339 7.62 10.02 14.13
CA ALA A 339 8.35 10.71 15.21
C ALA A 339 8.41 12.25 15.07
N LYS A 340 8.98 12.77 13.97
CA LYS A 340 9.11 14.23 13.76
C LYS A 340 7.74 14.93 13.71
N GLN A 341 6.71 14.29 13.13
CA GLN A 341 5.36 14.85 13.08
C GLN A 341 4.66 14.78 14.45
N ALA A 342 4.85 13.69 15.21
CA ALA A 342 4.36 13.55 16.57
C ALA A 342 4.90 14.67 17.47
N LEU A 343 6.19 14.99 17.39
CA LEU A 343 6.80 16.10 18.14
C LEU A 343 6.16 17.45 17.80
N LYS A 344 5.91 17.74 16.52
CA LYS A 344 5.27 18.99 16.10
C LYS A 344 3.81 19.06 16.54
N ASP A 345 3.07 17.97 16.41
CA ASP A 345 1.68 17.92 16.84
C ASP A 345 1.55 18.02 18.37
N SER A 346 2.39 17.34 19.14
CA SER A 346 2.45 17.45 20.60
C SER A 346 2.74 18.89 21.04
N ALA A 347 3.75 19.54 20.47
CA ALA A 347 4.08 20.92 20.79
C ALA A 347 2.90 21.87 20.53
N ARG A 348 2.22 21.69 19.39
CA ARG A 348 1.04 22.48 19.02
C ARG A 348 -0.11 22.26 20.00
N VAL A 349 -0.43 21.01 20.31
CA VAL A 349 -1.59 20.65 21.15
C VAL A 349 -1.39 21.08 22.59
N LEU A 350 -0.15 21.03 23.10
CA LEU A 350 0.23 21.55 24.42
C LEU A 350 0.36 23.08 24.48
N GLY A 351 0.03 23.80 23.39
CA GLY A 351 0.12 25.26 23.35
C GLY A 351 1.57 25.80 23.40
N LYS A 352 2.58 24.95 23.18
CA LYS A 352 3.99 25.34 23.23
C LYS A 352 4.40 26.14 21.99
N PRO A 353 5.46 26.97 22.08
CA PRO A 353 5.96 27.72 20.92
C PRO A 353 6.37 26.81 19.77
N TYR A 354 6.03 27.18 18.52
CA TYR A 354 6.43 26.47 17.31
C TYR A 354 7.94 26.20 17.23
N ALA A 355 8.75 27.13 17.74
CA ALA A 355 10.20 27.02 17.80
C ALA A 355 10.69 25.80 18.61
N LEU A 356 9.95 25.38 19.64
CA LEU A 356 10.31 24.20 20.45
C LEU A 356 10.15 22.91 19.64
N GLY A 357 9.06 22.78 18.88
CA GLY A 357 8.85 21.65 17.97
C GLY A 357 9.94 21.59 16.89
N GLU A 358 10.32 22.72 16.31
CA GLU A 358 11.42 22.79 15.33
C GLU A 358 12.77 22.41 15.95
N LEU A 359 13.07 22.89 17.16
CA LEU A 359 14.28 22.52 17.89
C LEU A 359 14.38 21.01 18.09
N LEU A 360 13.31 20.39 18.59
CA LEU A 360 13.23 18.95 18.81
C LEU A 360 13.39 18.15 17.50
N THR A 361 12.72 18.56 16.43
CA THR A 361 12.80 17.85 15.14
C THR A 361 14.15 17.98 14.43
N LYS A 362 14.91 19.05 14.70
CA LYS A 362 16.28 19.23 14.20
C LYS A 362 17.32 18.43 15.00
N ALA A 363 17.12 18.33 16.31
CA ALA A 363 17.95 17.49 17.16
C ALA A 363 17.67 15.99 16.95
N TYR A 364 16.50 15.66 16.40
CA TYR A 364 16.08 14.28 16.14
C TYR A 364 16.91 13.61 15.03
N PRO A 365 17.39 12.37 15.22
CA PRO A 365 18.19 11.65 14.23
C PRO A 365 17.52 11.57 12.85
N ASP A 366 18.33 11.70 11.80
CA ASP A 366 17.81 11.59 10.44
C ASP A 366 17.52 10.12 10.06
N PRO A 367 16.60 9.90 9.11
CA PRO A 367 16.26 8.55 8.67
C PRO A 367 17.45 7.88 7.98
N GLN A 368 17.70 6.60 8.26
CA GLN A 368 18.70 5.82 7.55
C GLN A 368 18.03 4.86 6.59
N GLN A 369 18.42 4.88 5.32
CA GLN A 369 17.87 4.01 4.28
C GLN A 369 16.32 4.07 4.20
N GLY A 370 15.75 5.27 4.41
CA GLY A 370 14.30 5.48 4.41
C GLY A 370 13.59 4.98 5.67
N ARG A 371 14.31 4.53 6.70
CA ARG A 371 13.75 4.12 7.99
C ARG A 371 13.98 5.18 9.05
N ASP A 372 12.89 5.78 9.51
CA ASP A 372 12.88 6.61 10.70
C ASP A 372 13.26 5.77 11.93
N LEU A 373 13.99 6.37 12.87
CA LEU A 373 14.06 5.86 14.23
C LEU A 373 12.71 6.15 14.90
N SER A 374 12.22 5.29 15.80
CA SER A 374 11.04 5.63 16.61
C SER A 374 11.43 6.48 17.81
N LEU A 375 10.49 7.25 18.38
CA LEU A 375 10.76 8.06 19.57
C LEU A 375 11.19 7.17 20.75
N ALA A 376 10.50 6.05 20.96
CA ALA A 376 10.86 5.10 22.03
C ALA A 376 12.27 4.52 21.83
N ALA A 377 12.67 4.21 20.59
CA ALA A 377 13.99 3.66 20.29
C ALA A 377 15.14 4.64 20.57
N VAL A 378 14.88 5.96 20.53
CA VAL A 378 15.89 6.96 20.89
C VAL A 378 16.30 6.88 22.37
N PHE A 379 15.41 6.37 23.23
CA PHE A 379 15.67 6.22 24.67
C PHE A 379 16.09 4.79 25.06
N ASP A 380 16.10 3.84 24.13
CA ASP A 380 16.50 2.46 24.39
C ASP A 380 18.01 2.25 24.15
N GLU A 381 18.77 2.05 25.23
CA GLU A 381 20.21 1.78 25.19
C GLU A 381 20.60 0.54 24.38
N LYS A 382 19.67 -0.40 24.18
CA LYS A 382 19.90 -1.62 23.40
C LYS A 382 19.70 -1.43 21.91
N ASN A 383 19.21 -0.26 21.48
CA ASN A 383 18.99 0.00 20.07
C ASN A 383 20.32 0.25 19.34
N ASP A 384 20.50 -0.37 18.16
CA ASP A 384 21.71 -0.24 17.35
C ASP A 384 22.04 1.23 16.99
N ARG A 385 21.03 2.10 16.96
CA ARG A 385 21.14 3.53 16.63
C ARG A 385 21.10 4.44 17.86
N TYR A 386 21.21 3.89 19.08
CA TYR A 386 21.13 4.66 20.33
C TYR A 386 22.10 5.86 20.38
N ASN A 387 23.31 5.68 19.86
CA ASN A 387 24.35 6.72 19.88
C ASN A 387 23.98 7.96 19.04
N GLU A 388 23.12 7.81 18.03
CA GLU A 388 22.69 8.93 17.16
C GLU A 388 21.75 9.89 17.91
N GLY A 389 21.04 9.39 18.94
CA GLY A 389 20.06 10.16 19.71
C GLY A 389 20.63 11.07 20.80
N GLY A 390 21.96 11.19 20.93
CA GLY A 390 22.61 11.92 22.02
C GLY A 390 22.17 13.38 22.14
N ASP A 391 22.19 14.12 21.03
CA ASP A 391 21.81 15.54 21.01
C ASP A 391 20.32 15.74 21.30
N PHE A 392 19.47 14.84 20.81
CA PHE A 392 18.04 14.85 21.12
C PHE A 392 17.80 14.63 22.60
N ARG A 393 18.41 13.60 23.20
CA ARG A 393 18.27 13.30 24.64
C ARG A 393 18.77 14.46 25.50
N ALA A 394 19.92 15.05 25.17
CA ALA A 394 20.44 16.21 25.88
C ALA A 394 19.50 17.42 25.82
N THR A 395 18.84 17.65 24.66
CA THR A 395 17.83 18.71 24.51
C THR A 395 16.62 18.46 25.41
N VAL A 396 16.15 17.20 25.48
CA VAL A 396 15.01 16.79 26.31
C VAL A 396 15.33 16.88 27.80
N GLU A 397 16.54 16.53 28.21
CA GLU A 397 16.99 16.62 29.61
C GLU A 397 17.17 18.07 30.09
N ALA A 398 17.52 18.98 29.18
CA ALA A 398 17.79 20.38 29.52
C ALA A 398 16.52 21.23 29.69
N ASP A 399 15.40 20.85 29.08
CA ASP A 399 14.17 21.65 29.04
C ASP A 399 12.94 20.82 29.48
N PRO A 400 12.32 21.15 30.64
CA PRO A 400 11.10 20.49 31.10
C PRO A 400 9.93 20.57 30.11
N GLU A 401 9.81 21.65 29.32
CA GLU A 401 8.76 21.75 28.31
C GLU A 401 9.03 20.80 27.14
N ALA A 402 10.30 20.62 26.77
CA ALA A 402 10.70 19.63 25.78
C ALA A 402 10.35 18.20 26.24
N ARG A 403 10.55 17.91 27.53
CA ARG A 403 10.16 16.63 28.14
C ARG A 403 8.66 16.36 28.02
N GLU A 404 7.84 17.35 28.37
CA GLU A 404 6.37 17.27 28.26
C GLU A 404 5.92 16.99 26.81
N VAL A 405 6.53 17.68 25.83
CA VAL A 405 6.24 17.46 24.40
C VAL A 405 6.60 16.04 23.97
N VAL A 406 7.76 15.53 24.41
CA VAL A 406 8.20 14.17 24.05
C VAL A 406 7.33 13.10 24.69
N ASP A 407 6.98 13.26 25.97
CA ASP A 407 6.12 12.29 26.67
C ASP A 407 4.75 12.19 25.99
N MET A 408 4.16 13.31 25.54
CA MET A 408 2.94 13.28 24.72
C MET A 408 3.17 12.67 23.32
N ALA A 409 4.31 12.98 22.69
CA ALA A 409 4.63 12.48 21.35
C ALA A 409 4.82 10.96 21.30
N LEU A 410 5.30 10.36 22.39
CA LEU A 410 5.43 8.90 22.54
C LEU A 410 4.06 8.19 22.43
N GLY A 411 3.00 8.79 22.95
CA GLY A 411 1.64 8.24 22.85
C GLY A 411 1.00 8.46 21.46
N LEU A 412 1.39 9.52 20.76
CA LEU A 412 0.83 9.87 19.45
C LEU A 412 1.52 9.19 18.27
N GLU A 413 2.81 8.84 18.40
CA GLU A 413 3.55 8.13 17.37
C GLU A 413 2.90 6.78 17.06
N GLY A 414 2.78 6.45 15.78
CA GLY A 414 2.21 5.17 15.34
C GLY A 414 0.69 5.20 15.15
N LEU A 415 -0.01 6.19 15.68
CA LEU A 415 -1.45 6.35 15.46
C LEU A 415 -1.76 6.73 14.00
N LYS A 416 -2.97 6.38 13.55
CA LYS A 416 -3.48 6.73 12.22
C LYS A 416 -4.12 8.11 12.26
N ARG A 417 -3.70 9.00 11.34
CA ARG A 417 -4.17 10.39 11.29
C ARG A 417 -5.26 10.59 10.25
N GLN A 418 -5.00 10.12 9.04
CA GLN A 418 -5.86 10.33 7.88
C GLN A 418 -5.64 9.22 6.88
N TRP A 419 -6.61 9.02 6.01
CA TRP A 419 -6.46 8.15 4.85
C TRP A 419 -6.08 9.00 3.62
N GLY A 420 -5.43 8.36 2.67
CA GLY A 420 -5.08 8.88 1.36
C GLY A 420 -5.29 7.82 0.31
N VAL A 421 -4.78 8.06 -0.90
CA VAL A 421 -4.88 7.11 -2.01
C VAL A 421 -3.49 6.71 -2.45
N HIS A 422 -3.31 5.43 -2.73
CA HIS A 422 -2.06 4.87 -3.17
C HIS A 422 -1.65 5.50 -4.50
N ALA A 423 -0.35 5.79 -4.65
CA ALA A 423 0.13 6.57 -5.78
C ALA A 423 0.01 5.84 -7.12
N ALA A 424 0.04 4.50 -7.15
CA ALA A 424 0.06 3.69 -8.36
C ALA A 424 -0.97 2.55 -8.38
N GLY A 425 -0.96 1.73 -7.33
CA GLY A 425 -1.85 0.59 -7.14
C GLY A 425 -3.35 0.85 -7.30
N VAL A 426 -3.93 0.01 -8.15
CA VAL A 426 -5.35 -0.18 -8.40
C VAL A 426 -5.68 -1.64 -8.14
N ILE A 427 -6.82 -1.91 -7.51
CA ILE A 427 -7.38 -3.25 -7.37
C ILE A 427 -8.33 -3.52 -8.53
N MET A 428 -8.21 -4.71 -9.11
CA MET A 428 -9.16 -5.26 -10.06
C MET A 428 -9.68 -6.62 -9.56
N SER A 429 -10.94 -6.90 -9.87
CA SER A 429 -11.64 -8.12 -9.48
C SER A 429 -12.50 -8.66 -10.62
N SER A 430 -12.71 -9.98 -10.69
CA SER A 430 -13.73 -10.57 -11.56
C SER A 430 -15.16 -10.38 -11.04
N GLU A 431 -15.32 -10.19 -9.73
CA GLU A 431 -16.60 -9.99 -9.03
C GLU A 431 -16.72 -8.58 -8.44
N PRO A 432 -17.94 -8.07 -8.18
CA PRO A 432 -18.13 -6.75 -7.58
C PRO A 432 -17.39 -6.58 -6.25
N LEU A 433 -16.58 -5.53 -6.11
CA LEU A 433 -15.74 -5.32 -4.94
C LEU A 433 -16.54 -5.21 -3.64
N ILE A 434 -17.74 -4.64 -3.70
CA ILE A 434 -18.61 -4.41 -2.53
C ILE A 434 -19.08 -5.70 -1.83
N ASP A 435 -18.96 -6.83 -2.53
CA ASP A 435 -19.30 -8.17 -2.05
C ASP A 435 -18.13 -8.87 -1.36
N ILE A 436 -16.92 -8.35 -1.53
CA ILE A 436 -15.66 -8.93 -1.01
C ILE A 436 -15.05 -8.02 0.05
N ILE A 437 -14.95 -6.72 -0.23
CA ILE A 437 -14.30 -5.73 0.63
C ILE A 437 -15.15 -4.45 0.78
N PRO A 438 -14.98 -3.72 1.89
CA PRO A 438 -15.53 -2.37 1.99
C PRO A 438 -14.79 -1.42 1.03
N ILE A 439 -15.55 -0.68 0.23
CA ILE A 439 -15.10 0.44 -0.60
C ILE A 439 -15.69 1.77 -0.13
N MET A 440 -15.11 2.90 -0.56
CA MET A 440 -15.54 4.27 -0.26
C MET A 440 -15.40 5.17 -1.49
N ARG A 441 -16.12 6.29 -1.51
CA ARG A 441 -16.02 7.31 -2.57
C ARG A 441 -15.34 8.55 -2.02
N ARG A 442 -14.35 9.06 -2.76
CA ARG A 442 -13.73 10.35 -2.46
C ARG A 442 -14.61 11.50 -2.97
N GLU A 443 -14.95 12.45 -2.10
CA GLU A 443 -15.85 13.56 -2.45
C GLU A 443 -15.28 14.49 -3.52
N GLN A 444 -13.95 14.68 -3.55
CA GLN A 444 -13.30 15.67 -4.42
C GLN A 444 -13.43 15.35 -5.91
N ASP A 445 -13.33 14.08 -6.28
CA ASP A 445 -13.26 13.63 -7.68
C ASP A 445 -14.11 12.39 -7.99
N GLY A 446 -14.84 11.87 -7.00
CA GLY A 446 -15.72 10.71 -7.16
C GLY A 446 -14.99 9.37 -7.28
N ALA A 447 -13.67 9.33 -7.07
CA ALA A 447 -12.89 8.09 -7.16
C ALA A 447 -13.36 7.03 -6.16
N ILE A 448 -13.51 5.79 -6.63
CA ILE A 448 -13.78 4.62 -5.78
C ILE A 448 -12.45 4.11 -5.22
N ILE A 449 -12.43 3.91 -3.90
CA ILE A 449 -11.23 3.54 -3.15
C ILE A 449 -11.56 2.36 -2.24
N THR A 450 -10.66 1.39 -2.10
CA THR A 450 -10.77 0.34 -1.09
C THR A 450 -10.72 0.93 0.33
N GLN A 451 -11.30 0.29 1.33
CA GLN A 451 -11.05 0.62 2.74
C GLN A 451 -10.00 -0.31 3.36
N PHE A 452 -9.61 -1.37 2.66
CA PHE A 452 -8.47 -2.21 3.03
C PHE A 452 -7.24 -1.81 2.24
N ASP A 453 -6.07 -1.85 2.88
CA ASP A 453 -4.81 -1.66 2.19
C ASP A 453 -4.52 -2.81 1.22
N TYR A 454 -3.57 -2.62 0.29
CA TYR A 454 -3.31 -3.62 -0.74
C TYR A 454 -2.90 -4.99 -0.19
N PRO A 455 -2.07 -5.13 0.88
CA PRO A 455 -1.69 -6.44 1.37
C PRO A 455 -2.90 -7.23 1.86
N THR A 456 -3.84 -6.54 2.52
CA THR A 456 -5.10 -7.14 2.96
C THR A 456 -5.97 -7.52 1.76
N CYS A 457 -6.02 -6.68 0.71
CA CYS A 457 -6.75 -7.02 -0.53
C CYS A 457 -6.17 -8.26 -1.22
N GLU A 458 -4.84 -8.35 -1.39
CA GLU A 458 -4.16 -9.48 -2.02
C GLU A 458 -4.36 -10.79 -1.23
N ALA A 459 -4.29 -10.71 0.10
CA ALA A 459 -4.56 -11.85 0.99
C ALA A 459 -6.01 -12.37 0.90
N LEU A 460 -6.95 -11.55 0.42
CA LEU A 460 -8.34 -11.92 0.15
C LEU A 460 -8.56 -12.39 -1.30
N GLY A 461 -7.50 -12.57 -2.08
CA GLY A 461 -7.61 -13.09 -3.44
C GLY A 461 -7.72 -12.03 -4.54
N LEU A 462 -7.79 -10.74 -4.19
CA LEU A 462 -7.89 -9.64 -5.14
C LEU A 462 -6.55 -9.41 -5.85
N ILE A 463 -6.60 -8.81 -7.04
CA ILE A 463 -5.41 -8.55 -7.85
C ILE A 463 -5.07 -7.07 -7.80
N LYS A 464 -3.83 -6.78 -7.38
CA LYS A 464 -3.22 -5.47 -7.48
C LYS A 464 -2.57 -5.31 -8.86
N MET A 465 -2.72 -4.13 -9.44
CA MET A 465 -1.97 -3.69 -10.60
C MET A 465 -1.44 -2.27 -10.33
N ASP A 466 -0.16 -2.05 -10.58
CA ASP A 466 0.46 -0.74 -10.38
C ASP A 466 0.43 0.07 -11.69
N PHE A 467 -0.36 1.15 -11.69
CA PHE A 467 -0.38 2.17 -12.74
C PHE A 467 0.47 3.33 -12.25
N LEU A 468 1.77 3.30 -12.52
CA LEU A 468 2.67 4.36 -12.06
C LEU A 468 2.74 5.50 -13.08
N GLY A 469 2.61 6.74 -12.58
CA GLY A 469 2.86 7.93 -13.40
C GLY A 469 4.32 8.31 -13.24
N LEU A 470 5.09 8.32 -14.34
CA LEU A 470 6.49 8.71 -14.31
C LEU A 470 6.73 10.00 -15.07
N ARG A 471 7.28 10.99 -14.35
CA ARG A 471 7.64 12.29 -14.91
C ARG A 471 8.72 12.21 -16.00
N ASN A 472 9.61 11.21 -15.96
CA ASN A 472 10.64 11.06 -17.00
C ASN A 472 10.02 10.74 -18.36
N LEU A 473 8.93 9.95 -18.42
CA LEU A 473 8.19 9.66 -19.65
C LEU A 473 7.54 10.93 -20.21
N THR A 474 6.97 11.76 -19.33
CA THR A 474 6.48 13.11 -19.68
C THR A 474 7.58 13.97 -20.30
N ILE A 475 8.77 14.02 -19.68
CA ILE A 475 9.91 14.80 -20.17
C ILE A 475 10.37 14.29 -21.55
N LEU A 476 10.35 12.98 -21.77
CA LEU A 476 10.69 12.39 -23.07
C LEU A 476 9.70 12.79 -24.16
N ASP A 477 8.40 12.76 -23.89
CA ASP A 477 7.39 13.24 -24.85
C ASP A 477 7.57 14.73 -25.18
N ASP A 478 7.74 15.57 -24.15
CA ASP A 478 7.98 17.00 -24.37
C ASP A 478 9.27 17.22 -25.19
N ALA A 479 10.32 16.42 -24.97
CA ALA A 479 11.55 16.50 -25.75
C ALA A 479 11.34 16.12 -27.23
N LEU A 480 10.54 15.09 -27.51
CA LEU A 480 10.20 14.69 -28.88
C LEU A 480 9.34 15.74 -29.60
N GLU A 481 8.37 16.32 -28.91
CA GLU A 481 7.56 17.43 -29.44
C GLU A 481 8.46 18.64 -29.78
N ASN A 482 9.37 19.01 -28.88
CA ASN A 482 10.32 20.10 -29.11
C ASN A 482 11.27 19.84 -30.31
N ILE A 483 11.64 18.59 -30.57
CA ILE A 483 12.45 18.22 -31.75
C ILE A 483 11.68 18.54 -33.04
N VAL A 484 10.41 18.15 -33.09
CA VAL A 484 9.53 18.39 -34.25
C VAL A 484 9.21 19.88 -34.41
N ASP A 485 8.90 20.58 -33.33
CA ASP A 485 8.64 22.03 -33.33
C ASP A 485 9.84 22.84 -33.82
N ASN A 486 11.06 22.32 -33.59
CA ASN A 486 12.30 22.89 -34.11
C ASN A 486 12.63 22.45 -35.56
N GLY A 487 11.67 21.87 -36.27
CA GLY A 487 11.75 21.55 -37.70
C GLY A 487 12.58 20.32 -38.04
N LYS A 488 12.80 19.41 -37.08
CA LYS A 488 13.48 18.12 -37.30
C LYS A 488 12.47 17.00 -37.47
N ASP A 489 12.93 15.87 -38.01
CA ASP A 489 12.10 14.67 -38.16
C ASP A 489 11.70 14.10 -36.79
N SER A 490 10.50 13.52 -36.73
CA SER A 490 10.02 12.81 -35.55
C SER A 490 10.89 11.59 -35.27
N LEU A 491 11.28 11.41 -34.01
CA LEU A 491 12.08 10.28 -33.56
C LEU A 491 11.18 9.21 -32.91
N VAL A 492 11.47 7.94 -33.18
CA VAL A 492 10.87 6.79 -32.50
C VAL A 492 11.93 6.26 -31.54
N LEU A 493 11.68 6.32 -30.23
CA LEU A 493 12.68 5.96 -29.22
C LEU A 493 13.00 4.47 -29.25
N GLU A 494 12.00 3.65 -29.57
CA GLU A 494 12.07 2.20 -29.62
C GLU A 494 12.96 1.70 -30.78
N ASP A 495 13.21 2.55 -31.77
CA ASP A 495 14.07 2.26 -32.93
C ASP A 495 15.51 2.76 -32.74
N LEU A 496 15.82 3.41 -31.60
CA LEU A 496 17.16 3.94 -31.33
C LEU A 496 18.16 2.81 -31.04
N PRO A 497 19.39 2.90 -31.59
CA PRO A 497 20.44 1.95 -31.24
C PRO A 497 20.87 2.14 -29.78
N LEU A 498 21.19 1.04 -29.10
CA LEU A 498 21.79 1.07 -27.76
C LEU A 498 23.29 1.41 -27.76
N GLU A 499 23.90 1.38 -28.95
CA GLU A 499 25.32 1.68 -29.18
C GLU A 499 25.45 3.11 -29.76
N ASP A 500 25.52 4.12 -28.89
CA ASP A 500 25.72 5.52 -29.27
C ASP A 500 26.92 6.14 -28.54
N GLN A 501 28.00 6.38 -29.28
CA GLN A 501 29.26 6.88 -28.71
C GLN A 501 29.10 8.26 -28.07
N ASP A 502 28.31 9.15 -28.66
CA ASP A 502 28.12 10.50 -28.15
C ASP A 502 27.38 10.51 -26.80
N ALA A 503 26.39 9.61 -26.63
CA ALA A 503 25.70 9.35 -25.37
C ALA A 503 26.66 8.78 -24.32
N PHE A 504 27.48 7.79 -24.66
CA PHE A 504 28.48 7.24 -23.74
C PHE A 504 29.54 8.27 -23.34
N ASP A 505 29.99 9.11 -24.28
CA ASP A 505 30.93 10.19 -23.98
C ASP A 505 30.33 11.21 -23.02
N LEU A 506 29.02 11.52 -23.14
CA LEU A 506 28.28 12.36 -22.18
C LEU A 506 28.27 11.74 -20.78
N LEU A 507 27.97 10.43 -20.68
CA LEU A 507 28.02 9.69 -19.41
C LEU A 507 29.43 9.67 -18.82
N GLY A 508 30.45 9.44 -19.64
CA GLY A 508 31.86 9.39 -19.23
C GLY A 508 32.42 10.73 -18.73
N ARG A 509 31.86 11.87 -19.18
CA ARG A 509 32.15 13.19 -18.59
C ARG A 509 31.41 13.44 -17.27
N GLY A 510 30.36 12.67 -17.00
CA GLY A 510 29.46 12.85 -15.85
C GLY A 510 28.54 14.05 -16.02
N ASP A 511 28.21 14.43 -17.26
CA ASP A 511 27.33 15.54 -17.61
C ASP A 511 25.84 15.12 -17.55
N THR A 512 25.46 14.43 -16.48
CA THR A 512 24.18 13.70 -16.38
C THR A 512 23.10 14.42 -15.56
N LEU A 513 23.21 15.74 -15.38
CA LEU A 513 22.14 16.51 -14.76
C LEU A 513 20.88 16.45 -15.64
N GLY A 514 19.80 15.90 -15.09
CA GLY A 514 18.55 15.67 -15.83
C GLY A 514 18.49 14.33 -16.59
N VAL A 515 19.55 13.51 -16.55
CA VAL A 515 19.50 12.13 -17.06
C VAL A 515 18.96 11.22 -15.97
N PHE A 516 17.86 10.53 -16.27
CA PHE A 516 17.10 9.74 -15.30
C PHE A 516 17.99 8.75 -14.53
N GLN A 517 17.86 8.74 -13.19
CA GLN A 517 18.62 7.94 -12.23
C GLN A 517 20.14 8.22 -12.13
N LEU A 518 20.71 9.06 -12.98
CA LEU A 518 22.16 9.24 -13.12
C LEU A 518 22.68 10.63 -12.69
N ASP A 519 21.85 11.48 -12.08
CA ASP A 519 22.13 12.90 -11.83
C ASP A 519 22.81 13.21 -10.47
N GLY A 520 22.82 12.25 -9.54
CA GLY A 520 23.41 12.38 -8.21
C GLY A 520 24.88 12.80 -8.22
N VAL A 521 25.32 13.57 -7.22
CA VAL A 521 26.71 14.08 -7.14
C VAL A 521 27.74 12.93 -7.15
N ALA A 522 27.56 11.94 -6.26
CA ALA A 522 28.48 10.80 -6.19
C ALA A 522 28.30 9.84 -7.37
N MET A 523 27.08 9.69 -7.90
CA MET A 523 26.82 8.94 -9.14
C MET A 523 27.62 9.51 -10.33
N ARG A 524 27.59 10.83 -10.53
CA ARG A 524 28.39 11.51 -11.55
C ARG A 524 29.89 11.28 -11.41
N SER A 525 30.39 11.24 -10.18
CA SER A 525 31.80 10.92 -9.93
C SER A 525 32.13 9.46 -10.28
N LEU A 526 31.24 8.53 -9.95
CA LEU A 526 31.37 7.13 -10.33
C LEU A 526 31.35 6.95 -11.86
N LEU A 527 30.44 7.62 -12.57
CA LEU A 527 30.38 7.58 -14.04
C LEU A 527 31.68 8.06 -14.69
N ARG A 528 32.26 9.17 -14.20
CA ARG A 528 33.59 9.64 -14.66
C ARG A 528 34.71 8.63 -14.44
N GLN A 529 34.65 7.90 -13.33
CA GLN A 529 35.63 6.88 -13.00
C GLN A 529 35.45 5.62 -13.85
N MET A 530 34.20 5.21 -14.07
CA MET A 530 33.79 4.01 -14.82
C MET A 530 34.00 4.17 -16.32
N LYS A 531 33.67 5.34 -16.89
CA LYS A 531 33.61 5.61 -18.33
C LYS A 531 32.77 4.54 -19.06
N PRO A 532 31.44 4.53 -18.88
CA PRO A 532 30.55 3.59 -19.58
C PRO A 532 30.75 3.66 -21.10
N ASP A 533 30.79 2.51 -21.76
CA ASP A 533 30.88 2.38 -23.22
C ASP A 533 29.91 1.31 -23.79
N THR A 534 29.09 0.72 -22.92
CA THR A 534 28.05 -0.26 -23.27
C THR A 534 26.76 0.03 -22.48
N PHE A 535 25.63 -0.50 -22.95
CA PHE A 535 24.36 -0.36 -22.24
C PHE A 535 24.37 -1.15 -20.91
N GLU A 536 25.09 -2.25 -20.87
CA GLU A 536 25.29 -3.10 -19.69
C GLU A 536 25.96 -2.33 -18.54
N ASP A 537 26.87 -1.39 -18.84
CA ASP A 537 27.47 -0.53 -17.81
C ASP A 537 26.46 0.38 -17.12
N ILE A 538 25.45 0.85 -17.85
CA ILE A 538 24.35 1.65 -17.29
C ILE A 538 23.54 0.79 -16.32
N SER A 539 23.24 -0.46 -16.70
CA SER A 539 22.57 -1.41 -15.81
C SER A 539 23.42 -1.72 -14.58
N ALA A 540 24.73 -1.91 -14.75
CA ALA A 540 25.65 -2.23 -13.67
C ALA A 540 25.81 -1.07 -12.68
N VAL A 541 25.96 0.18 -13.16
CA VAL A 541 26.14 1.35 -12.29
C VAL A 541 24.90 1.59 -11.44
N LEU A 542 23.70 1.38 -11.99
CA LEU A 542 22.44 1.51 -11.26
C LEU A 542 22.26 0.42 -10.19
N ALA A 543 22.76 -0.80 -10.45
CA ALA A 543 22.76 -1.88 -9.46
C ALA A 543 23.81 -1.67 -8.35
N LEU A 544 25.00 -1.19 -8.73
CA LEU A 544 26.15 -1.01 -7.83
C LEU A 544 26.09 0.26 -6.98
N TYR A 545 25.38 1.29 -7.43
CA TYR A 545 25.22 2.54 -6.68
C TYR A 545 24.12 2.42 -5.61
N ARG A 546 24.28 1.44 -4.72
CA ARG A 546 23.40 1.15 -3.59
C ARG A 546 24.23 0.95 -2.32
N PRO A 547 23.68 1.22 -1.11
CA PRO A 547 24.46 1.21 0.13
C PRO A 547 25.25 -0.09 0.38
N GLY A 548 24.68 -1.26 0.09
CA GLY A 548 25.35 -2.56 0.25
C GLY A 548 26.60 -2.71 -0.65
N PRO A 549 26.44 -2.71 -1.99
CA PRO A 549 27.59 -2.78 -2.90
C PRO A 549 28.58 -1.62 -2.74
N MET A 550 28.13 -0.43 -2.34
CA MET A 550 29.01 0.70 -2.03
C MET A 550 29.87 0.42 -0.80
N GLY A 551 29.29 -0.13 0.27
CA GLY A 551 30.02 -0.54 1.47
C GLY A 551 31.05 -1.64 1.21
N ALA A 552 30.78 -2.53 0.25
CA ALA A 552 31.72 -3.56 -0.21
C ALA A 552 32.73 -3.06 -1.26
N ASN A 553 32.69 -1.76 -1.62
CA ASN A 553 33.52 -1.14 -2.65
C ASN A 553 33.38 -1.76 -4.06
N SER A 554 32.27 -2.45 -4.34
CA SER A 554 32.04 -3.17 -5.60
C SER A 554 31.90 -2.23 -6.80
N HIS A 555 31.25 -1.08 -6.61
CA HIS A 555 31.14 -0.01 -7.62
C HIS A 555 32.50 0.50 -8.12
N THR A 556 33.43 0.79 -7.19
CA THR A 556 34.80 1.20 -7.52
C THR A 556 35.57 0.06 -8.18
N ALA A 557 35.47 -1.16 -7.65
CA ALA A 557 36.16 -2.32 -8.21
C ALA A 557 35.70 -2.60 -9.65
N TYR A 558 34.41 -2.48 -9.94
CA TYR A 558 33.88 -2.59 -11.30
C TYR A 558 34.55 -1.56 -12.22
N ALA A 559 34.53 -0.28 -11.82
CA ALA A 559 35.12 0.81 -12.60
C ALA A 559 36.63 0.62 -12.84
N GLU A 560 37.38 0.19 -11.84
CA GLU A 560 38.83 -0.06 -11.98
C GLU A 560 39.14 -1.29 -12.83
N ARG A 561 38.39 -2.39 -12.67
CA ARG A 561 38.55 -3.61 -13.47
C ARG A 561 38.21 -3.38 -14.94
N LYS A 562 37.09 -2.69 -15.22
CA LYS A 562 36.69 -2.28 -16.57
C LYS A 562 37.80 -1.53 -17.29
N ASN A 563 38.41 -0.57 -16.61
CA ASN A 563 39.47 0.27 -17.17
C ASN A 563 40.86 -0.38 -17.15
N GLY A 564 40.96 -1.67 -16.82
CA GLY A 564 42.24 -2.39 -16.73
C GLY A 564 43.19 -1.89 -15.63
N ARG A 565 42.68 -1.09 -14.69
CA ARG A 565 43.44 -0.53 -13.56
C ARG A 565 43.50 -1.49 -12.37
N GLN A 566 42.62 -2.50 -12.35
CA GLN A 566 42.61 -3.60 -11.39
C GLN A 566 42.45 -4.94 -12.13
N LYS A 567 43.09 -6.00 -11.65
CA LYS A 567 42.92 -7.34 -12.20
C LYS A 567 41.53 -7.89 -11.86
N VAL A 568 40.92 -8.59 -12.81
CA VAL A 568 39.71 -9.40 -12.56
C VAL A 568 40.12 -10.65 -11.80
N ASP A 569 39.65 -10.75 -10.56
CA ASP A 569 39.81 -11.95 -9.73
C ASP A 569 38.43 -12.54 -9.42
N TYR A 570 38.33 -13.86 -9.56
CA TYR A 570 37.16 -14.67 -9.24
C TYR A 570 37.20 -15.17 -7.79
N ILE A 571 36.06 -15.67 -7.31
CA ILE A 571 35.89 -16.15 -5.92
C ILE A 571 36.89 -17.27 -5.58
N HIS A 572 37.14 -18.18 -6.52
CA HIS A 572 38.08 -19.29 -6.37
C HIS A 572 38.62 -19.71 -7.76
N PRO A 573 39.89 -20.15 -7.91
CA PRO A 573 40.45 -20.56 -9.20
C PRO A 573 39.65 -21.66 -9.92
N GLU A 574 39.08 -22.62 -9.19
CA GLU A 574 38.23 -23.68 -9.78
C GLU A 574 36.90 -23.16 -10.33
N LEU A 575 36.47 -21.96 -9.90
CA LEU A 575 35.23 -21.33 -10.34
C LEU A 575 35.43 -20.34 -11.50
N GLU A 576 36.67 -20.09 -11.91
CA GLU A 576 36.97 -19.15 -12.99
C GLU A 576 36.41 -19.62 -14.34
N GLU A 577 36.74 -20.85 -14.77
CA GLU A 577 36.22 -21.40 -16.04
C GLU A 577 34.68 -21.55 -16.03
N PRO A 578 34.04 -22.16 -15.01
CA PRO A 578 32.59 -22.37 -15.02
C PRO A 578 31.78 -21.07 -14.95
N LEU A 579 32.29 -20.03 -14.27
CA LEU A 579 31.55 -18.79 -14.04
C LEU A 579 31.91 -17.67 -15.02
N ARG A 580 32.85 -17.89 -15.94
CA ARG A 580 33.29 -16.88 -16.89
C ARG A 580 32.12 -16.30 -17.68
N GLU A 581 31.32 -17.16 -18.30
CA GLU A 581 30.15 -16.74 -19.10
C GLU A 581 29.19 -15.83 -18.32
N VAL A 582 29.04 -16.06 -17.01
CA VAL A 582 28.09 -15.35 -16.15
C VAL A 582 28.65 -14.03 -15.62
N LEU A 583 29.95 -14.00 -15.29
CA LEU A 583 30.58 -12.91 -14.56
C LEU A 583 31.50 -12.04 -15.43
N GLU A 584 31.81 -12.43 -16.67
CA GLU A 584 32.63 -11.64 -17.58
C GLU A 584 32.03 -10.26 -17.85
N VAL A 585 30.71 -10.22 -18.10
CA VAL A 585 29.94 -8.99 -18.31
C VAL A 585 29.95 -8.04 -17.11
N THR A 586 30.32 -8.52 -15.91
CA THR A 586 30.44 -7.71 -14.70
C THR A 586 31.86 -7.75 -14.11
N TYR A 587 32.86 -8.05 -14.93
CA TYR A 587 34.27 -8.06 -14.56
C TYR A 587 34.56 -8.90 -13.30
N GLY A 588 33.97 -10.09 -13.21
CA GLY A 588 34.17 -11.05 -12.13
C GLY A 588 33.41 -10.74 -10.83
N LEU A 589 32.55 -9.71 -10.82
CA LEU A 589 31.74 -9.33 -9.66
C LEU A 589 30.33 -9.91 -9.75
N ILE A 590 29.78 -10.40 -8.64
CA ILE A 590 28.36 -10.75 -8.56
C ILE A 590 27.57 -9.46 -8.29
N VAL A 591 26.80 -9.01 -9.28
CA VAL A 591 26.04 -7.75 -9.24
C VAL A 591 24.54 -8.03 -9.25
N TYR A 592 24.09 -8.95 -10.08
CA TYR A 592 22.67 -9.22 -10.32
C TYR A 592 22.18 -10.46 -9.58
N GLN A 593 20.88 -10.50 -9.29
CA GLN A 593 20.23 -11.67 -8.68
C GLN A 593 20.23 -12.86 -9.65
N GLU A 594 20.07 -12.57 -10.92
CA GLU A 594 20.10 -13.47 -12.06
C GLU A 594 21.47 -14.19 -12.16
N GLN A 595 22.56 -13.49 -11.83
CA GLN A 595 23.89 -14.11 -11.77
C GLN A 595 23.97 -15.13 -10.62
N VAL A 596 23.40 -14.85 -9.45
CA VAL A 596 23.34 -15.80 -8.33
C VAL A 596 22.58 -17.06 -8.73
N GLN A 597 21.46 -16.92 -9.43
CA GLN A 597 20.67 -18.06 -9.90
C GLN A 597 21.45 -18.91 -10.90
N ARG A 598 22.09 -18.26 -11.89
CA ARG A 598 22.90 -18.95 -12.90
C ARG A 598 24.14 -19.62 -12.31
N ILE A 599 24.79 -19.00 -11.32
CA ILE A 599 25.90 -19.62 -10.56
C ILE A 599 25.42 -20.91 -9.88
N ALA A 600 24.27 -20.88 -9.18
CA ALA A 600 23.72 -22.05 -8.51
C ALA A 600 23.37 -23.17 -9.51
N GLN A 601 22.83 -22.81 -10.68
CA GLN A 601 22.56 -23.77 -11.75
C GLN A 601 23.85 -24.43 -12.27
N ILE A 602 24.89 -23.66 -12.59
CA ILE A 602 26.14 -24.19 -13.17
C ILE A 602 26.91 -25.02 -12.14
N VAL A 603 27.09 -24.49 -10.93
CA VAL A 603 28.01 -25.06 -9.93
C VAL A 603 27.34 -26.16 -9.10
N ALA A 604 26.04 -26.04 -8.83
CA ALA A 604 25.31 -26.97 -7.96
C ALA A 604 24.21 -27.77 -8.68
N GLY A 605 24.00 -27.57 -9.99
CA GLY A 605 23.03 -28.34 -10.77
C GLY A 605 21.56 -28.04 -10.44
N TYR A 606 21.27 -26.87 -9.86
CA TYR A 606 19.91 -26.44 -9.56
C TYR A 606 19.10 -26.20 -10.84
N THR A 607 17.78 -26.44 -10.80
CA THR A 607 16.86 -25.83 -11.77
C THR A 607 16.82 -24.31 -11.54
N LEU A 608 16.44 -23.51 -12.54
CA LEU A 608 16.28 -22.07 -12.33
C LEU A 608 15.18 -21.76 -11.31
N GLY A 609 14.12 -22.58 -11.25
CA GLY A 609 13.08 -22.50 -10.21
C GLY A 609 13.62 -22.70 -8.80
N ALA A 610 14.42 -23.76 -8.58
CA ALA A 610 15.06 -23.99 -7.29
C ALA A 610 16.10 -22.92 -6.95
N ALA A 611 16.80 -22.39 -7.96
CA ALA A 611 17.79 -21.32 -7.77
C ALA A 611 17.12 -19.99 -7.36
N ASP A 612 15.91 -19.71 -7.83
CA ASP A 612 15.10 -18.57 -7.37
C ASP A 612 14.64 -18.73 -5.92
N LEU A 613 14.37 -19.95 -5.45
CA LEU A 613 14.06 -20.22 -4.03
C LEU A 613 15.28 -20.06 -3.11
N LEU A 614 16.48 -20.35 -3.60
CA LEU A 614 17.73 -20.17 -2.85
C LEU A 614 18.07 -18.68 -2.62
N ARG A 615 17.69 -17.82 -3.57
CA ARG A 615 18.01 -16.38 -3.59
C ARG A 615 16.98 -15.57 -2.82
#